data_AF-A0A3D1HB73-F1
#
_entry.id   AF-A0A3D1HB73-F1
#
_cell.length_a   1.000
_cell.length_b   1.000
_cell.length_c   1.000
_cell.angle_alpha   90.00
_cell.angle_beta   90.00
_cell.angle_gamma   90.00
#
_symmetry.space_group_name_H-M   'P 1'
#
loop_
_entity.id
_entity.type
_entity.pdbx_description
1 polymer ?
#
loop_
_entity_poly.entity_id
_entity_poly.type
_entity_poly.pdbx_seq_one_letter_code
_entity_poly.pdbx_strand_id
1 'polypeptide(L)'
;MRAFSFTKKQIKRGAAIAAAAAATAAVVITAAVTSVGTKAQQRQLPIYRVERNDNKVAVTFDVAWENSNTDELIEILDEYGAKATFFITGDWCDRCAEDVKKFADAGHEIENHSDKHPHVEGINVNDLINDTRECSRKIEMITGRKPTYYRAPYGEYDDSLLTTLDGMGLKTIQWDVDSVDWNKPTAEQITKKVLDNTKSGSILLFHNDLQNTTDALPDILKGLKEKGFEFVTIDELVLHENYTIDANGEQQPTAQSLNLTDKQVEEVMAKYRGELTAAGMTEEQLAKAAEAVKNGDLSALPEELRPLAQEVIAQLKNDASDTSTTSQPENTGLQK
;
A
#
# COMPACT_ATOMS: atom_id res chain seq x y z
N MET A 1 -61.20 -42.05 4.42
CA MET A 1 -60.23 -41.48 3.45
C MET A 1 -60.93 -40.40 2.65
N ARG A 2 -60.52 -39.13 2.74
CA ARG A 2 -61.04 -38.07 1.86
C ARG A 2 -60.16 -38.01 0.61
N ALA A 3 -60.71 -38.39 -0.53
CA ALA A 3 -60.05 -38.26 -1.82
C ALA A 3 -60.15 -36.80 -2.30
N PHE A 4 -59.02 -36.13 -2.48
CA PHE A 4 -58.98 -34.81 -3.11
C PHE A 4 -59.06 -34.99 -4.63
N SER A 5 -60.20 -34.66 -5.24
CA SER A 5 -60.34 -34.61 -6.70
C SER A 5 -60.08 -33.20 -7.21
N PHE A 6 -59.00 -33.00 -7.97
CA PHE A 6 -58.72 -31.72 -8.62
C PHE A 6 -59.44 -31.62 -9.96
N THR A 7 -60.10 -30.49 -10.21
CA THR A 7 -60.76 -30.23 -11.49
C THR A 7 -59.74 -29.94 -12.60
N LYS A 8 -60.07 -30.25 -13.86
CA LYS A 8 -59.21 -29.95 -15.03
C LYS A 8 -58.77 -28.47 -15.09
N LYS A 9 -59.61 -27.55 -14.57
CA LYS A 9 -59.31 -26.11 -14.49
C LYS A 9 -58.30 -25.78 -13.38
N GLN A 10 -58.33 -26.49 -12.24
CA GLN A 10 -57.34 -26.35 -11.17
C GLN A 10 -55.98 -26.93 -11.56
N ILE A 11 -55.95 -28.05 -12.29
CA ILE A 11 -54.71 -28.63 -12.82
C ILE A 11 -54.05 -27.69 -13.83
N LYS A 12 -54.83 -27.09 -14.76
CA LYS A 12 -54.31 -26.11 -15.73
C LYS A 12 -53.78 -24.83 -15.07
N ARG A 13 -54.44 -24.34 -14.02
CA ARG A 13 -53.96 -23.17 -13.25
C ARG A 13 -52.70 -23.48 -12.47
N GLY A 14 -52.61 -24.65 -11.83
CA GLY A 14 -51.40 -25.09 -11.14
C GLY A 14 -50.20 -25.24 -12.10
N ALA A 15 -50.43 -25.81 -13.29
CA ALA A 15 -49.41 -25.93 -14.33
C ALA A 15 -48.95 -24.56 -14.86
N ALA A 16 -49.86 -23.61 -15.06
CA ALA A 16 -49.52 -22.26 -15.50
C ALA A 16 -48.71 -21.48 -14.44
N ILE A 17 -49.05 -21.62 -13.15
CA ILE A 17 -48.32 -21.00 -12.04
C ILE A 17 -46.93 -21.63 -11.89
N ALA A 18 -46.82 -22.96 -12.00
CA ALA A 18 -45.54 -23.66 -11.96
C ALA A 18 -44.63 -23.29 -13.15
N ALA A 19 -45.20 -23.16 -14.36
CA ALA A 19 -44.47 -22.72 -15.55
C ALA A 19 -43.99 -21.25 -15.43
N ALA A 20 -44.83 -20.37 -14.88
CA ALA A 20 -44.44 -18.98 -14.61
C ALA A 20 -43.32 -18.90 -13.57
N ALA A 21 -43.42 -19.65 -12.47
CA ALA A 21 -42.38 -19.68 -11.43
C ALA A 21 -41.05 -20.27 -11.95
N ALA A 22 -41.10 -21.30 -12.78
CA ALA A 22 -39.91 -21.87 -13.42
C ALA A 22 -39.26 -20.90 -14.42
N ALA A 23 -40.07 -20.15 -15.18
CA ALA A 23 -39.57 -19.11 -16.08
C ALA A 23 -38.94 -17.94 -15.31
N THR A 24 -39.53 -17.49 -14.20
CA THR A 24 -38.94 -16.45 -13.34
C THR A 24 -37.64 -16.92 -12.70
N ALA A 25 -37.59 -18.16 -12.19
CA ALA A 25 -36.37 -18.74 -11.63
C ALA A 25 -35.26 -18.88 -12.69
N ALA A 26 -35.59 -19.31 -13.91
CA ALA A 26 -34.63 -19.39 -15.01
C ALA A 26 -34.09 -18.01 -15.43
N VAL A 27 -34.94 -16.97 -15.46
CA VAL A 27 -34.51 -15.59 -15.74
C VAL A 27 -33.61 -15.04 -14.62
N VAL A 28 -33.94 -15.30 -13.36
CA VAL A 28 -33.12 -14.88 -12.20
C VAL A 28 -31.78 -15.62 -12.16
N ILE A 29 -31.76 -16.92 -12.45
CA ILE A 29 -30.51 -17.70 -12.53
C ILE A 29 -29.67 -17.22 -13.71
N THR A 30 -30.28 -16.97 -14.88
CA THR A 30 -29.54 -16.46 -16.04
C THR A 30 -28.97 -15.07 -15.76
N ALA A 31 -29.75 -14.17 -15.13
CA ALA A 31 -29.28 -12.83 -14.73
C ALA A 31 -28.19 -12.86 -13.66
N ALA A 32 -28.25 -13.82 -12.72
CA ALA A 32 -27.21 -14.04 -11.72
C ALA A 32 -25.94 -14.64 -12.34
N VAL A 33 -26.08 -15.55 -13.32
CA VAL A 33 -24.93 -16.15 -14.03
C VAL A 33 -24.28 -15.14 -14.97
N THR A 34 -25.04 -14.24 -15.60
CA THR A 34 -24.48 -13.14 -16.42
C THR A 34 -23.88 -12.00 -15.59
N SER A 35 -24.35 -11.76 -14.35
CA SER A 35 -23.72 -10.78 -13.45
C SER A 35 -22.43 -11.32 -12.81
N VAL A 36 -22.32 -12.63 -12.61
CA VAL A 36 -21.06 -13.28 -12.21
C VAL A 36 -20.03 -13.23 -13.35
N GLY A 37 -20.47 -13.20 -14.61
CA GLY A 37 -19.60 -13.09 -15.79
C GLY A 37 -19.16 -11.67 -16.18
N THR A 38 -19.56 -10.63 -15.43
CA THR A 38 -19.22 -9.23 -15.73
C THR A 38 -18.79 -8.43 -14.49
N LYS A 39 -18.19 -9.07 -13.48
CA LYS A 39 -17.18 -8.34 -12.72
C LYS A 39 -16.02 -8.14 -13.66
N ALA A 40 -15.92 -6.96 -14.28
CA ALA A 40 -14.68 -6.52 -14.87
C ALA A 40 -13.58 -6.86 -13.85
N GLN A 41 -12.64 -7.71 -14.25
CA GLN A 41 -11.50 -8.06 -13.40
C GLN A 41 -10.91 -6.73 -12.95
N GLN A 42 -11.03 -6.41 -11.66
CA GLN A 42 -10.49 -5.17 -11.14
C GLN A 42 -9.01 -5.21 -11.45
N ARG A 43 -8.56 -4.31 -12.33
CA ARG A 43 -7.16 -4.14 -12.68
C ARG A 43 -6.37 -4.08 -11.40
N GLN A 44 -5.41 -4.99 -11.23
CA GLN A 44 -4.53 -4.91 -10.08
C GLN A 44 -3.56 -3.77 -10.34
N LEU A 45 -3.27 -3.01 -9.29
CA LEU A 45 -2.31 -1.90 -9.36
C LEU A 45 -1.24 -2.12 -8.30
N PRO A 46 0.03 -1.83 -8.63
CA PRO A 46 1.09 -1.77 -7.64
C PRO A 46 0.91 -0.55 -6.73
N ILE A 47 1.71 -0.48 -5.67
CA ILE A 47 1.72 0.65 -4.74
C ILE A 47 2.57 1.77 -5.32
N TYR A 48 1.94 2.87 -5.73
CA TYR A 48 2.62 4.08 -6.21
C TYR A 48 2.91 5.09 -5.09
N ARG A 49 2.05 5.13 -4.08
CA ARG A 49 2.16 5.96 -2.86
C ARG A 49 1.29 5.39 -1.75
N VAL A 50 1.41 5.94 -0.56
CA VAL A 50 0.61 5.55 0.61
C VAL A 50 -0.13 6.77 1.15
N GLU A 51 -1.38 6.62 1.55
CA GLU A 51 -2.09 7.69 2.25
C GLU A 51 -1.53 7.81 3.68
N ARG A 52 -0.84 8.92 3.95
CA ARG A 52 -0.16 9.19 5.22
C ARG A 52 -0.41 10.62 5.66
N ASN A 53 -0.57 10.84 6.96
CA ASN A 53 -0.67 12.17 7.59
C ASN A 53 0.49 12.47 8.57
N ASP A 54 1.51 11.62 8.60
CA ASP A 54 2.66 11.67 9.50
C ASP A 54 3.94 12.20 8.83
N ASN A 55 3.83 12.77 7.62
CA ASN A 55 4.94 13.28 6.81
C ASN A 55 6.07 12.26 6.60
N LYS A 56 5.75 10.98 6.49
CA LYS A 56 6.73 9.97 6.10
C LYS A 56 6.85 9.87 4.59
N VAL A 57 8.07 9.69 4.08
CA VAL A 57 8.34 9.45 2.66
C VAL A 57 9.43 8.39 2.50
N ALA A 58 9.39 7.64 1.40
CA ALA A 58 10.43 6.66 1.08
C ALA A 58 11.34 7.18 -0.03
N VAL A 59 12.63 7.28 0.28
CA VAL A 59 13.68 7.53 -0.70
C VAL A 59 14.11 6.19 -1.28
N THR A 60 13.94 5.99 -2.58
CA THR A 60 14.22 4.70 -3.20
C THR A 60 15.15 4.82 -4.41
N PHE A 61 15.96 3.79 -4.63
CA PHE A 61 16.92 3.73 -5.73
C PHE A 61 16.76 2.44 -6.53
N ASP A 62 16.72 2.55 -7.84
CA ASP A 62 16.85 1.40 -8.74
C ASP A 62 18.33 1.20 -9.08
N VAL A 63 18.84 -0.01 -8.81
CA VAL A 63 20.26 -0.36 -8.89
C VAL A 63 20.47 -1.51 -9.85
N ALA A 64 20.91 -1.19 -11.07
CA ALA A 64 21.07 -2.17 -12.14
C ALA A 64 22.42 -2.12 -12.86
N TRP A 65 23.06 -0.95 -12.90
CA TRP A 65 24.12 -0.68 -13.87
C TRP A 65 25.52 -0.69 -13.24
N GLU A 66 26.23 0.42 -13.35
CA GLU A 66 27.56 0.61 -12.82
C GLU A 66 27.49 0.95 -11.31
N ASN A 67 28.66 1.11 -10.70
CA ASN A 67 28.81 1.36 -9.28
C ASN A 67 30.01 2.28 -9.04
N SER A 68 29.76 3.57 -8.86
CA SER A 68 30.79 4.56 -8.53
C SER A 68 30.54 5.34 -7.25
N ASN A 69 29.34 5.27 -6.65
CA ASN A 69 28.92 6.20 -5.60
C ASN A 69 28.33 5.55 -4.34
N THR A 70 28.53 4.24 -4.09
CA THR A 70 27.93 3.56 -2.92
C THR A 70 28.30 4.22 -1.59
N ASP A 71 29.59 4.42 -1.32
CA ASP A 71 30.05 4.99 -0.03
C ASP A 71 29.56 6.44 0.15
N GLU A 72 29.60 7.23 -0.92
CA GLU A 72 29.12 8.62 -0.92
C GLU A 72 27.59 8.70 -0.68
N LEU A 73 26.80 7.81 -1.29
CA LEU A 73 25.36 7.75 -1.04
C LEU A 73 25.06 7.40 0.41
N ILE A 74 25.78 6.44 1.01
CA ILE A 74 25.62 6.08 2.42
C ILE A 74 25.95 7.28 3.31
N GLU A 75 27.07 7.97 3.05
CA GLU A 75 27.47 9.16 3.81
C GLU A 75 26.41 10.27 3.75
N ILE A 76 25.89 10.57 2.54
CA ILE A 76 24.82 11.56 2.36
C ILE A 76 23.57 11.13 3.13
N LEU A 77 23.10 9.90 2.95
CA LEU A 77 21.89 9.41 3.61
C LEU A 77 22.02 9.46 5.14
N ASP A 78 23.17 9.04 5.68
CA ASP A 78 23.43 9.07 7.12
C ASP A 78 23.55 10.50 7.68
N GLU A 79 24.11 11.47 6.94
CA GLU A 79 24.16 12.89 7.34
C GLU A 79 22.76 13.45 7.64
N TYR A 80 21.77 13.03 6.85
CA TYR A 80 20.39 13.47 7.01
C TYR A 80 19.56 12.53 7.90
N GLY A 81 20.11 11.40 8.33
CA GLY A 81 19.42 10.37 9.10
C GLY A 81 18.36 9.63 8.27
N ALA A 82 18.57 9.52 6.97
CA ALA A 82 17.65 8.88 6.04
C ALA A 82 17.97 7.38 5.89
N LYS A 83 16.95 6.52 6.01
CA LYS A 83 17.05 5.14 5.55
C LYS A 83 16.28 4.99 4.24
N ALA A 84 16.98 4.50 3.23
CA ALA A 84 16.45 4.32 1.88
C ALA A 84 16.17 2.83 1.58
N THR A 85 15.45 2.61 0.49
CA THR A 85 15.23 1.28 -0.09
C THR A 85 15.92 1.18 -1.44
N PHE A 86 16.80 0.20 -1.62
CA PHE A 86 17.50 -0.08 -2.87
C PHE A 86 16.86 -1.29 -3.53
N PHE A 87 16.23 -1.10 -4.69
CA PHE A 87 15.75 -2.17 -5.55
C PHE A 87 16.92 -2.60 -6.45
N ILE A 88 17.50 -3.77 -6.15
CA ILE A 88 18.77 -4.21 -6.74
C ILE A 88 18.54 -5.37 -7.71
N THR A 89 19.24 -5.35 -8.86
CA THR A 89 19.24 -6.49 -9.77
C THR A 89 20.15 -7.61 -9.28
N GLY A 90 19.79 -8.85 -9.59
CA GLY A 90 20.63 -9.99 -9.23
C GLY A 90 21.97 -10.01 -9.98
N ASP A 91 22.05 -9.47 -11.21
CA ASP A 91 23.33 -9.24 -11.90
C ASP A 91 24.24 -8.25 -11.14
N TRP A 92 23.67 -7.18 -10.57
CA TRP A 92 24.42 -6.24 -9.75
C TRP A 92 24.90 -6.90 -8.46
N CYS A 93 24.10 -7.78 -7.84
CA CYS A 93 24.53 -8.57 -6.70
C CYS A 93 25.77 -9.45 -7.02
N ASP A 94 25.85 -10.03 -8.22
CA ASP A 94 27.00 -10.86 -8.63
C ASP A 94 28.28 -10.02 -8.78
N ARG A 95 28.15 -8.78 -9.26
CA ARG A 95 29.30 -7.89 -9.55
C ARG A 95 29.73 -7.03 -8.36
N CYS A 96 28.78 -6.60 -7.52
CA CYS A 96 28.96 -5.59 -6.47
C CYS A 96 28.47 -6.08 -5.10
N ALA A 97 28.68 -7.37 -4.78
CA ALA A 97 28.20 -7.97 -3.52
C ALA A 97 28.67 -7.22 -2.25
N GLU A 98 29.87 -6.66 -2.26
CA GLU A 98 30.39 -5.87 -1.13
C GLU A 98 29.56 -4.60 -0.91
N ASP A 99 29.13 -3.93 -1.97
CA ASP A 99 28.35 -2.70 -1.90
C ASP A 99 26.89 -2.97 -1.53
N VAL A 100 26.29 -4.06 -2.02
CA VAL A 100 25.00 -4.56 -1.50
C VAL A 100 25.10 -4.75 0.02
N LYS A 101 26.19 -5.37 0.48
CA LYS A 101 26.42 -5.60 1.92
C LYS A 101 26.58 -4.30 2.68
N LYS A 102 27.30 -3.30 2.14
CA LYS A 102 27.44 -1.98 2.78
C LYS A 102 26.11 -1.28 2.96
N PHE A 103 25.26 -1.24 1.93
CA PHE A 103 23.93 -0.65 2.06
C PHE A 103 23.11 -1.36 3.17
N ALA A 104 23.12 -2.69 3.19
CA ALA A 104 22.43 -3.47 4.22
C ALA A 104 23.01 -3.24 5.63
N ASP A 105 24.34 -3.23 5.79
CA ASP A 105 25.02 -3.01 7.06
C ASP A 105 24.82 -1.58 7.59
N ALA A 106 24.64 -0.60 6.69
CA ALA A 106 24.23 0.77 7.00
C ALA A 106 22.75 0.88 7.40
N GLY A 107 21.99 -0.21 7.37
CA GLY A 107 20.59 -0.27 7.77
C GLY A 107 19.59 0.17 6.70
N HIS A 108 20.01 0.22 5.43
CA HIS A 108 19.10 0.40 4.31
C HIS A 108 18.38 -0.89 3.96
N GLU A 109 17.20 -0.76 3.36
CA GLU A 109 16.40 -1.89 2.90
C GLU A 109 16.86 -2.30 1.49
N ILE A 110 16.97 -3.61 1.24
CA ILE A 110 17.43 -4.16 -0.05
C ILE A 110 16.35 -5.06 -0.62
N GLU A 111 15.80 -4.66 -1.76
CA GLU A 111 14.62 -5.28 -2.38
C GLU A 111 14.88 -5.69 -3.84
N ASN A 112 13.94 -6.43 -4.42
CA ASN A 112 14.14 -7.12 -5.69
C ASN A 112 13.84 -6.23 -6.90
N HIS A 113 14.78 -6.15 -7.85
CA HIS A 113 14.59 -5.45 -9.13
C HIS A 113 14.81 -6.35 -10.34
N SER A 114 14.36 -7.62 -10.28
CA SER A 114 14.65 -8.71 -11.23
C SER A 114 16.10 -9.19 -11.20
N ASP A 115 16.42 -10.35 -11.78
CA ASP A 115 17.82 -10.81 -11.89
C ASP A 115 18.53 -10.13 -13.05
N LYS A 116 17.89 -10.07 -14.22
CA LYS A 116 18.52 -9.63 -15.48
C LYS A 116 17.98 -8.33 -16.08
N HIS A 117 17.11 -7.62 -15.38
CA HIS A 117 16.47 -6.39 -15.85
C HIS A 117 15.74 -6.56 -17.21
N PRO A 118 14.91 -7.62 -17.40
CA PRO A 118 14.17 -7.83 -18.65
C PRO A 118 13.00 -6.85 -18.79
N HIS A 119 12.50 -6.69 -20.01
CA HIS A 119 11.13 -6.20 -20.21
C HIS A 119 10.16 -7.28 -19.70
N VAL A 120 9.27 -6.90 -18.78
CA VAL A 120 8.44 -7.85 -18.03
C VAL A 120 6.97 -7.82 -18.42
N GLU A 121 6.53 -6.84 -19.21
CA GLU A 121 5.18 -6.85 -19.77
C GLU A 121 5.00 -8.03 -20.74
N GLY A 122 4.03 -8.91 -20.48
CA GLY A 122 3.79 -10.10 -21.30
C GLY A 122 4.86 -11.18 -21.23
N ILE A 123 5.78 -11.10 -20.26
CA ILE A 123 6.79 -12.15 -20.03
C ILE A 123 6.13 -13.50 -19.69
N ASN A 124 6.81 -14.60 -20.00
CA ASN A 124 6.37 -15.91 -19.55
C ASN A 124 6.42 -15.99 -18.02
N VAL A 125 5.34 -16.51 -17.41
CA VAL A 125 5.22 -16.65 -15.94
C VAL A 125 6.37 -17.44 -15.32
N ASN A 126 6.83 -18.52 -15.95
CA ASN A 126 7.95 -19.31 -15.41
C ASN A 126 9.28 -18.54 -15.48
N ASP A 127 9.48 -17.74 -16.53
CA ASP A 127 10.67 -16.92 -16.68
C ASP A 127 10.68 -15.81 -15.62
N LEU A 128 9.54 -15.14 -15.40
CA LEU A 128 9.37 -14.17 -14.31
C LEU A 128 9.66 -14.79 -12.95
N ILE A 129 9.10 -15.97 -12.65
CA ILE A 129 9.32 -16.66 -11.37
C ILE A 129 10.80 -17.01 -11.18
N ASN A 130 11.45 -17.53 -12.21
CA ASN A 130 12.85 -17.96 -12.12
C ASN A 130 13.80 -16.76 -11.96
N ASP A 131 13.61 -15.72 -12.76
CA ASP A 131 14.36 -14.47 -12.69
C ASP A 131 14.19 -13.82 -11.31
N THR A 132 12.95 -13.62 -10.87
CA THR A 132 12.64 -13.01 -9.57
C THR A 132 13.24 -13.82 -8.41
N ARG A 133 13.10 -15.16 -8.44
CA ARG A 133 13.63 -16.04 -7.39
C ARG A 133 15.15 -16.00 -7.31
N GLU A 134 15.83 -15.94 -8.45
CA GLU A 134 17.28 -15.91 -8.49
C GLU A 134 17.84 -14.61 -7.89
N CYS A 135 17.22 -13.47 -8.20
CA CYS A 135 17.56 -12.19 -7.56
C CYS A 135 17.33 -12.25 -6.05
N SER A 136 16.15 -12.70 -5.59
CA SER A 136 15.86 -12.82 -4.15
C SER A 136 16.86 -13.72 -3.42
N ARG A 137 17.29 -14.83 -4.06
CA ARG A 137 18.29 -15.76 -3.49
C ARG A 137 19.64 -15.07 -3.30
N LYS A 138 20.08 -14.27 -4.28
CA LYS A 138 21.37 -13.54 -4.21
C LYS A 138 21.33 -12.46 -3.13
N ILE A 139 20.25 -11.69 -3.06
CA ILE A 139 20.05 -10.68 -2.01
C ILE A 139 20.11 -11.36 -0.63
N GLU A 140 19.33 -12.42 -0.42
CA GLU A 140 19.29 -13.16 0.87
C GLU A 140 20.66 -13.72 1.26
N MET A 141 21.45 -14.22 0.30
CA MET A 141 22.81 -14.71 0.58
C MET A 141 23.76 -13.62 1.06
N ILE A 142 23.61 -12.39 0.59
CA ILE A 142 24.49 -11.28 0.94
C ILE A 142 24.04 -10.61 2.24
N THR A 143 22.73 -10.38 2.39
CA THR A 143 22.17 -9.55 3.47
C THR A 143 21.62 -10.37 4.64
N GLY A 144 21.36 -11.66 4.43
CA GLY A 144 20.64 -12.51 5.38
C GLY A 144 19.14 -12.20 5.47
N ARG A 145 18.61 -11.34 4.60
CA ARG A 145 17.19 -10.96 4.55
C ARG A 145 16.60 -11.28 3.20
N LYS A 146 15.45 -11.94 3.20
CA LYS A 146 14.70 -12.23 1.98
C LYS A 146 13.88 -10.99 1.58
N PRO A 147 13.97 -10.53 0.32
CA PRO A 147 13.11 -9.46 -0.20
C PRO A 147 11.63 -9.79 -0.06
N THR A 148 10.83 -8.78 0.26
CA THR A 148 9.36 -8.82 0.32
C THR A 148 8.69 -7.87 -0.66
N TYR A 149 9.49 -7.03 -1.32
CA TYR A 149 9.06 -6.07 -2.32
C TYR A 149 9.76 -6.33 -3.65
N TYR A 150 9.05 -5.97 -4.72
CA TYR A 150 9.55 -6.05 -6.07
C TYR A 150 9.24 -4.75 -6.81
N ARG A 151 10.22 -4.21 -7.53
CA ARG A 151 9.98 -3.14 -8.50
C ARG A 151 10.34 -3.65 -9.88
N ALA A 152 9.40 -3.53 -10.80
CA ALA A 152 9.61 -4.02 -12.16
C ALA A 152 10.58 -3.11 -12.94
N PRO A 153 11.52 -3.70 -13.69
CA PRO A 153 12.30 -2.98 -14.68
C PRO A 153 11.41 -2.12 -15.58
N TYR A 154 11.89 -0.92 -15.91
CA TYR A 154 11.17 0.04 -16.78
C TYR A 154 9.79 0.49 -16.25
N GLY A 155 9.42 0.12 -15.01
CA GLY A 155 8.09 0.36 -14.47
C GLY A 155 6.99 -0.45 -15.16
N GLU A 156 7.34 -1.50 -15.90
CA GLU A 156 6.39 -2.33 -16.66
C GLU A 156 5.62 -3.30 -15.78
N TYR A 157 4.32 -3.49 -16.02
CA TYR A 157 3.53 -4.52 -15.35
C TYR A 157 2.24 -4.81 -16.09
N ASP A 158 1.72 -6.02 -15.88
CA ASP A 158 0.37 -6.43 -16.22
C ASP A 158 -0.26 -7.21 -15.05
N ASP A 159 -1.55 -7.52 -15.14
CA ASP A 159 -2.26 -8.26 -14.08
C ASP A 159 -1.64 -9.66 -13.82
N SER A 160 -1.05 -10.29 -14.83
CA SER A 160 -0.41 -11.61 -14.70
C SER A 160 0.86 -11.50 -13.87
N LEU A 161 1.69 -10.49 -14.12
CA LEU A 161 2.88 -10.18 -13.34
C LEU A 161 2.52 -9.90 -11.88
N LEU A 162 1.55 -9.00 -11.63
CA LEU A 162 1.14 -8.63 -10.28
C LEU A 162 0.62 -9.85 -9.50
N THR A 163 -0.25 -10.64 -10.12
CA THR A 163 -0.78 -11.87 -9.52
C THR A 163 0.34 -12.89 -9.24
N THR A 164 1.31 -13.00 -10.14
CA THR A 164 2.43 -13.95 -9.98
C THR A 164 3.32 -13.53 -8.81
N LEU A 165 3.69 -12.25 -8.72
CA LEU A 165 4.54 -11.72 -7.65
C LEU A 165 3.84 -11.81 -6.29
N ASP A 166 2.54 -11.49 -6.22
CA ASP A 166 1.74 -11.66 -5.00
C ASP A 166 1.72 -13.13 -4.55
N GLY A 167 1.54 -14.07 -5.49
CA GLY A 167 1.64 -15.51 -5.23
C GLY A 167 3.04 -15.98 -4.79
N MET A 168 4.09 -15.20 -5.08
CA MET A 168 5.45 -15.42 -4.56
C MET A 168 5.69 -14.76 -3.19
N GLY A 169 4.71 -14.01 -2.67
CA GLY A 169 4.80 -13.25 -1.44
C GLY A 169 5.53 -11.90 -1.60
N LEU A 170 5.57 -11.35 -2.81
CA LEU A 170 6.20 -10.06 -3.12
C LEU A 170 5.14 -9.02 -3.46
N LYS A 171 5.18 -7.87 -2.78
CA LYS A 171 4.34 -6.72 -3.13
C LYS A 171 5.05 -5.85 -4.18
N THR A 172 4.33 -5.45 -5.22
CA THR A 172 4.90 -4.62 -6.29
C THR A 172 4.86 -3.14 -5.92
N ILE A 173 6.01 -2.48 -6.00
CA ILE A 173 6.22 -1.07 -5.64
C ILE A 173 6.58 -0.25 -6.88
N GLN A 174 5.95 0.91 -7.03
CA GLN A 174 6.25 1.94 -8.03
C GLN A 174 6.69 3.24 -7.32
N TRP A 175 6.37 4.39 -7.91
CA TRP A 175 6.71 5.72 -7.38
C TRP A 175 5.70 6.76 -7.87
N ASP A 176 5.34 7.73 -7.04
CA ASP A 176 4.56 8.90 -7.44
C ASP A 176 5.43 10.12 -7.75
N VAL A 177 6.67 10.16 -7.24
CA VAL A 177 7.64 11.22 -7.48
C VAL A 177 8.86 10.66 -8.22
N ASP A 178 8.89 10.86 -9.53
CA ASP A 178 10.04 10.49 -10.37
C ASP A 178 11.04 11.65 -10.45
N SER A 179 12.30 11.42 -10.10
CA SER A 179 13.38 12.41 -10.29
C SER A 179 13.70 12.66 -11.76
N VAL A 180 13.46 11.66 -12.63
CA VAL A 180 13.82 11.63 -14.06
C VAL A 180 15.33 11.86 -14.26
N ASP A 181 16.12 11.47 -13.26
CA ASP A 181 17.57 11.63 -13.21
C ASP A 181 18.31 10.89 -14.35
N TRP A 182 17.77 9.75 -14.77
CA TRP A 182 18.26 8.97 -15.91
C TRP A 182 18.31 9.75 -17.24
N ASN A 183 17.48 10.81 -17.39
CA ASN A 183 17.48 11.67 -18.57
C ASN A 183 18.46 12.85 -18.48
N LYS A 184 19.41 12.77 -17.54
CA LYS A 184 20.49 13.74 -17.30
C LYS A 184 20.04 15.20 -17.07
N PRO A 185 18.96 15.48 -16.31
CA PRO A 185 18.68 16.83 -15.82
C PRO A 185 19.81 17.32 -14.89
N THR A 186 19.90 18.62 -14.67
CA THR A 186 20.83 19.17 -13.67
C THR A 186 20.39 18.83 -12.24
N ALA A 187 21.32 18.84 -11.28
CA ALA A 187 21.00 18.62 -9.87
C ALA A 187 19.90 19.58 -9.35
N GLU A 188 19.93 20.84 -9.77
CA GLU A 188 18.90 21.84 -9.43
C GLU A 188 17.52 21.46 -9.99
N GLN A 189 17.46 20.95 -11.23
CA GLN A 189 16.21 20.50 -11.85
C GLN A 189 15.63 19.28 -11.12
N ILE A 190 16.49 18.32 -10.74
CA ILE A 190 16.11 17.15 -9.93
C ILE A 190 15.55 17.61 -8.59
N THR A 191 16.32 18.47 -7.90
CA THR A 191 15.96 19.03 -6.58
C THR A 191 14.61 19.72 -6.63
N LYS A 192 14.42 20.65 -7.56
CA LYS A 192 13.17 21.38 -7.72
C LYS A 192 12.00 20.44 -7.99
N LYS A 193 12.16 19.49 -8.91
CA LYS A 193 11.10 18.55 -9.27
C LYS A 193 10.67 17.71 -8.07
N VAL A 194 11.63 17.16 -7.32
CA VAL A 194 11.32 16.34 -6.15
C VAL A 194 10.64 17.18 -5.06
N LEU A 195 11.21 18.34 -4.71
CA LEU A 195 10.67 19.20 -3.64
C LEU A 195 9.27 19.73 -3.96
N ASP A 196 8.95 20.01 -5.22
CA ASP A 196 7.65 20.53 -5.65
C ASP A 196 6.54 19.47 -5.63
N ASN A 197 6.88 18.19 -5.82
CA ASN A 197 5.89 17.12 -5.99
C ASN A 197 5.78 16.19 -4.78
N THR A 198 6.71 16.25 -3.83
CA THR A 198 6.70 15.41 -2.62
C THR A 198 5.58 15.82 -1.67
N LYS A 199 4.84 14.82 -1.19
CA LYS A 199 3.80 14.91 -0.16
C LYS A 199 3.96 13.75 0.82
N SER A 200 3.21 13.81 1.91
CA SER A 200 3.20 12.73 2.91
C SER A 200 2.77 11.43 2.24
N GLY A 201 3.56 10.37 2.44
CA GLY A 201 3.36 9.05 1.86
C GLY A 201 3.93 8.84 0.46
N SER A 202 4.66 9.82 -0.08
CA SER A 202 5.31 9.69 -1.39
C SER A 202 6.43 8.65 -1.39
N ILE A 203 6.58 7.99 -2.54
CA ILE A 203 7.70 7.11 -2.88
C ILE A 203 8.50 7.80 -3.98
N LEU A 204 9.75 8.14 -3.67
CA LEU A 204 10.64 8.89 -4.53
C LEU A 204 11.55 7.93 -5.30
N LEU A 205 11.59 8.03 -6.63
CA LEU A 205 12.48 7.25 -7.48
C LEU A 205 13.74 8.02 -7.87
N PHE A 206 14.89 7.37 -7.65
CA PHE A 206 16.21 7.74 -8.13
C PHE A 206 16.92 6.52 -8.71
N HIS A 207 18.05 6.73 -9.36
CA HIS A 207 18.97 5.69 -9.79
C HIS A 207 20.34 5.89 -9.13
N ASN A 208 21.05 4.79 -8.85
CA ASN A 208 22.43 4.88 -8.41
C ASN A 208 23.36 5.28 -9.57
N ASP A 209 24.61 5.63 -9.26
CA ASP A 209 25.66 5.91 -10.25
C ASP A 209 25.45 7.15 -11.15
N LEU A 210 24.52 8.04 -10.79
CA LEU A 210 24.32 9.30 -11.52
C LEU A 210 24.82 10.49 -10.70
N GLN A 211 25.89 11.14 -11.15
CA GLN A 211 26.50 12.28 -10.44
C GLN A 211 25.48 13.39 -10.12
N ASN A 212 24.60 13.74 -11.06
CA ASN A 212 23.59 14.77 -10.82
C ASN A 212 22.57 14.36 -9.75
N THR A 213 22.32 13.05 -9.56
CA THR A 213 21.51 12.53 -8.45
C THR A 213 22.27 12.70 -7.14
N THR A 214 23.53 12.26 -7.08
CA THR A 214 24.40 12.43 -5.91
C THR A 214 24.47 13.91 -5.48
N ASP A 215 24.68 14.82 -6.43
CA ASP A 215 24.76 16.26 -6.20
C ASP A 215 23.43 16.88 -5.72
N ALA A 216 22.29 16.32 -6.14
CA ALA A 216 20.95 16.82 -5.79
C ALA A 216 20.49 16.35 -4.41
N LEU A 217 20.92 15.16 -3.97
CA LEU A 217 20.40 14.51 -2.77
C LEU A 217 20.55 15.37 -1.50
N PRO A 218 21.68 16.04 -1.21
CA PRO A 218 21.80 16.88 -0.01
C PRO A 218 20.73 17.99 0.06
N ASP A 219 20.49 18.70 -1.05
CA ASP A 219 19.50 19.77 -1.10
C ASP A 219 18.06 19.23 -1.03
N ILE A 220 17.80 18.06 -1.62
CA ILE A 220 16.51 17.37 -1.50
C ILE A 220 16.25 16.96 -0.06
N LEU A 221 17.16 16.21 0.55
CA LEU A 221 16.99 15.69 1.90
C LEU A 221 16.89 16.83 2.91
N LYS A 222 17.72 17.87 2.77
CA LYS A 222 17.60 19.08 3.57
C LYS A 222 16.24 19.75 3.39
N GLY A 223 15.82 20.01 2.16
CA GLY A 223 14.57 20.71 1.86
C GLY A 223 13.33 19.95 2.32
N LEU A 224 13.33 18.62 2.22
CA LEU A 224 12.24 17.78 2.74
C LEU A 224 12.24 17.75 4.27
N LYS A 225 13.41 17.65 4.91
CA LYS A 225 13.52 17.70 6.37
C LYS A 225 13.07 19.06 6.93
N GLU A 226 13.40 20.17 6.26
CA GLU A 226 12.92 21.51 6.61
C GLU A 226 11.39 21.66 6.46
N LYS A 227 10.77 20.88 5.56
CA LYS A 227 9.32 20.76 5.42
C LYS A 227 8.67 19.81 6.44
N GLY A 228 9.47 19.17 7.30
CA GLY A 228 9.01 18.26 8.34
C GLY A 228 8.82 16.82 7.90
N PHE A 229 9.42 16.41 6.78
CA PHE A 229 9.39 15.01 6.34
C PHE A 229 10.37 14.14 7.12
N GLU A 230 9.95 12.91 7.41
CA GLU A 230 10.76 11.81 7.93
C GLU A 230 11.03 10.81 6.79
N PHE A 231 12.27 10.34 6.69
CA PHE A 231 12.70 9.40 5.66
C PHE A 231 12.66 7.98 6.22
N VAL A 232 11.82 7.14 5.63
CA VAL A 232 11.62 5.76 6.05
C VAL A 232 11.82 4.80 4.89
N THR A 233 12.05 3.54 5.21
CA THR A 233 12.09 2.44 4.21
C THR A 233 10.70 2.18 3.62
N ILE A 234 10.62 1.39 2.55
CA ILE A 234 9.34 0.97 1.97
C ILE A 234 8.56 0.13 2.98
N ASP A 235 9.20 -0.81 3.69
CA ASP A 235 8.55 -1.63 4.72
C ASP A 235 7.86 -0.79 5.81
N GLU A 236 8.49 0.32 6.22
CA GLU A 236 7.94 1.25 7.21
C GLU A 236 6.86 2.18 6.63
N LEU A 237 6.96 2.51 5.33
CA LEU A 237 6.01 3.40 4.64
C LEU A 237 4.70 2.68 4.27
N VAL A 238 4.75 1.42 3.84
CA VAL A 238 3.54 0.73 3.35
C VAL A 238 2.66 0.24 4.49
N LEU A 239 1.38 0.05 4.17
CA LEU A 239 0.43 -0.63 5.02
C LEU A 239 0.54 -2.15 4.79
N HIS A 240 0.67 -2.89 5.88
CA HIS A 240 0.85 -4.34 5.81
C HIS A 240 -0.47 -5.09 5.66
N GLU A 241 -1.50 -4.59 6.33
CA GLU A 241 -2.82 -5.19 6.42
C GLU A 241 -3.90 -4.12 6.27
N ASN A 242 -5.13 -4.56 5.98
CA ASN A 242 -6.32 -3.73 6.03
C ASN A 242 -6.20 -2.45 5.17
N TYR A 243 -5.82 -2.60 3.91
CA TYR A 243 -5.73 -1.50 2.96
C TYR A 243 -6.43 -1.85 1.64
N THR A 244 -6.78 -0.81 0.89
CA THR A 244 -7.17 -0.89 -0.51
C THR A 244 -6.18 -0.12 -1.35
N ILE A 245 -6.10 -0.43 -2.63
CA ILE A 245 -5.37 0.38 -3.60
C ILE A 245 -6.40 1.06 -4.51
N ASP A 246 -6.36 2.38 -4.58
CA ASP A 246 -7.28 3.17 -5.41
C ASP A 246 -6.91 3.08 -6.91
N ALA A 247 -7.69 3.75 -7.77
CA ALA A 247 -7.44 3.73 -9.21
C ALA A 247 -6.13 4.42 -9.66
N ASN A 248 -5.47 5.15 -8.77
CA ASN A 248 -4.19 5.82 -9.00
C ASN A 248 -3.00 5.04 -8.41
N GLY A 249 -3.25 3.87 -7.82
CA GLY A 249 -2.20 3.10 -7.15
C GLY A 249 -1.86 3.64 -5.76
N GLU A 250 -2.68 4.50 -5.17
CA GLU A 250 -2.51 4.92 -3.78
C GLU A 250 -3.03 3.83 -2.84
N GLN A 251 -2.14 3.38 -1.95
CA GLN A 251 -2.50 2.51 -0.86
C GLN A 251 -3.18 3.30 0.26
N GLN A 252 -4.45 3.00 0.52
CA GLN A 252 -5.29 3.68 1.50
C GLN A 252 -5.68 2.72 2.61
N PRO A 253 -5.63 3.12 3.89
CA PRO A 253 -6.14 2.29 4.97
C PRO A 253 -7.63 2.01 4.74
N THR A 254 -8.04 0.74 4.73
CA THR A 254 -9.44 0.43 4.92
C THR A 254 -9.77 0.69 6.38
N ALA A 255 -11.02 1.00 6.67
CA ALA A 255 -11.37 1.28 8.05
C ALA A 255 -11.27 0.02 8.96
N GLN A 256 -11.10 -1.19 8.41
CA GLN A 256 -10.69 -2.39 9.19
C GLN A 256 -9.27 -2.28 9.81
N SER A 257 -8.42 -1.34 9.36
CA SER A 257 -7.03 -1.15 9.83
C SER A 257 -6.88 -0.41 11.15
N LEU A 258 -8.00 -0.04 11.78
CA LEU A 258 -7.98 1.01 12.79
C LEU A 258 -7.93 0.48 14.23
N ASN A 259 -8.25 -0.81 14.49
CA ASN A 259 -8.28 -1.43 15.83
C ASN A 259 -8.78 -0.49 16.93
N LEU A 260 -9.87 0.25 16.66
CA LEU A 260 -10.38 1.26 17.58
C LEU A 260 -10.94 0.59 18.84
N THR A 261 -10.59 1.12 20.01
CA THR A 261 -11.21 0.71 21.27
C THR A 261 -12.66 1.17 21.34
N ASP A 262 -13.50 0.49 22.13
CA ASP A 262 -14.90 0.90 22.36
C ASP A 262 -15.01 2.37 22.81
N LYS A 263 -14.05 2.83 23.61
CA LYS A 263 -13.98 4.22 24.08
C LYS A 263 -13.74 5.20 22.93
N GLN A 264 -12.83 4.88 22.01
CA GLN A 264 -12.55 5.74 20.84
C GLN A 264 -13.75 5.79 19.89
N VAL A 265 -14.47 4.68 19.74
CA VAL A 265 -15.72 4.65 18.95
C VAL A 265 -16.79 5.53 19.59
N GLU A 266 -16.95 5.51 20.92
CA GLU A 266 -17.87 6.39 21.63
C GLU A 266 -17.50 7.88 21.47
N GLU A 267 -16.22 8.22 21.55
CA GLU A 267 -15.72 9.59 21.37
C GLU A 267 -15.99 10.13 19.96
N VAL A 268 -15.76 9.30 18.93
CA VAL A 268 -16.17 9.60 17.55
C VAL A 268 -17.69 9.85 17.54
N MET A 269 -18.51 8.86 17.90
CA MET A 269 -19.97 8.95 17.79
C MET A 269 -20.58 10.11 18.59
N ALA A 270 -19.99 10.50 19.72
CA ALA A 270 -20.42 11.64 20.52
C ALA A 270 -20.25 12.97 19.76
N LYS A 271 -19.18 13.12 18.99
CA LYS A 271 -18.88 14.32 18.20
C LYS A 271 -19.89 14.53 17.07
N TYR A 272 -20.40 13.44 16.47
CA TYR A 272 -21.35 13.49 15.34
C TYR A 272 -22.82 13.33 15.74
N ARG A 273 -23.12 12.97 16.99
CA ARG A 273 -24.49 12.63 17.41
C ARG A 273 -25.49 13.74 17.05
N GLY A 274 -25.10 15.00 17.20
CA GLY A 274 -25.94 16.15 16.83
C GLY A 274 -26.28 16.19 15.33
N GLU A 275 -25.29 16.00 14.47
CA GLU A 275 -25.43 16.03 13.00
C GLU A 275 -26.17 14.80 12.47
N LEU A 276 -25.85 13.61 12.96
CA LEU A 276 -26.52 12.36 12.59
C LEU A 276 -28.00 12.36 13.00
N THR A 277 -28.32 12.93 14.18
CA THR A 277 -29.71 13.10 14.63
C THR A 277 -30.43 14.15 13.77
N ALA A 278 -29.77 15.25 13.40
CA ALA A 278 -30.33 16.26 12.50
C ALA A 278 -30.58 15.73 11.08
N ALA A 279 -29.77 14.75 10.64
CA ALA A 279 -29.98 14.00 9.40
C ALA A 279 -31.10 12.94 9.50
N GLY A 280 -31.76 12.82 10.66
CA GLY A 280 -32.92 11.95 10.86
C GLY A 280 -32.58 10.49 11.16
N MET A 281 -31.35 10.18 11.57
CA MET A 281 -30.98 8.82 11.97
C MET A 281 -31.63 8.44 13.31
N THR A 282 -32.22 7.25 13.35
CA THR A 282 -32.76 6.64 14.57
C THR A 282 -31.65 6.11 15.47
N GLU A 283 -31.94 5.90 16.76
CA GLU A 283 -30.99 5.27 17.71
C GLU A 283 -30.48 3.91 17.23
N GLU A 284 -31.31 3.12 16.53
CA GLU A 284 -30.87 1.85 15.93
C GLU A 284 -29.84 2.07 14.80
N GLN A 285 -30.04 3.12 13.99
CA GLN A 285 -29.09 3.50 12.93
C GLN A 285 -27.81 4.10 13.52
N LEU A 286 -27.91 4.84 14.63
CA LEU A 286 -26.74 5.33 15.37
C LEU A 286 -25.95 4.18 15.98
N ALA A 287 -26.60 3.17 16.55
CA ALA A 287 -25.93 1.98 17.07
C ALA A 287 -25.26 1.16 15.95
N LYS A 288 -25.94 1.01 14.80
CA LYS A 288 -25.34 0.39 13.60
C LYS A 288 -24.18 1.20 13.07
N ALA A 289 -24.26 2.54 13.07
CA ALA A 289 -23.18 3.43 12.68
C ALA A 289 -21.99 3.33 13.64
N ALA A 290 -22.22 3.23 14.95
CA ALA A 290 -21.16 3.02 15.94
C ALA A 290 -20.45 1.67 15.72
N GLU A 291 -21.22 0.61 15.50
CA GLU A 291 -20.68 -0.71 15.18
C GLU A 291 -19.94 -0.71 13.83
N ALA A 292 -20.42 0.06 12.85
CA ALA A 292 -19.73 0.32 11.59
C ALA A 292 -18.43 1.09 11.81
N VAL A 293 -18.40 2.15 12.61
CA VAL A 293 -17.16 2.89 12.96
C VAL A 293 -16.18 1.95 13.65
N LYS A 294 -16.64 1.12 14.59
CA LYS A 294 -15.83 0.12 15.30
C LYS A 294 -15.21 -0.91 14.39
N ASN A 295 -16.00 -1.44 13.46
CA ASN A 295 -15.56 -2.45 12.48
C ASN A 295 -14.93 -1.83 11.24
N GLY A 296 -14.90 -0.51 11.16
CA GLY A 296 -14.36 0.21 10.02
C GLY A 296 -15.16 0.08 8.73
N ASP A 297 -16.47 -0.04 8.83
CA ASP A 297 -17.40 -0.02 7.72
C ASP A 297 -18.15 1.33 7.68
N LEU A 298 -17.48 2.39 7.24
CA LEU A 298 -18.07 3.74 7.15
C LEU A 298 -19.19 3.83 6.09
N SER A 299 -19.48 2.74 5.35
CA SER A 299 -20.56 2.72 4.37
C SER A 299 -21.94 2.94 5.03
N ALA A 300 -22.05 2.61 6.32
CA ALA A 300 -23.25 2.86 7.13
C ALA A 300 -23.45 4.34 7.52
N LEU A 301 -22.43 5.19 7.33
CA LEU A 301 -22.54 6.63 7.53
C LEU A 301 -23.04 7.32 6.25
N PRO A 302 -23.79 8.44 6.39
CA PRO A 302 -24.04 9.37 5.29
C PRO A 302 -22.73 9.78 4.63
N GLU A 303 -22.75 9.90 3.29
CA GLU A 303 -21.55 10.13 2.48
C GLU A 303 -20.82 11.41 2.90
N GLU A 304 -21.59 12.46 3.20
CA GLU A 304 -21.10 13.75 3.71
C GLU A 304 -20.34 13.68 5.05
N LEU A 305 -20.52 12.63 5.85
CA LEU A 305 -19.89 12.48 7.17
C LEU A 305 -18.69 11.53 7.18
N ARG A 306 -18.47 10.76 6.09
CA ARG A 306 -17.34 9.83 5.99
C ARG A 306 -15.97 10.52 6.07
N PRO A 307 -15.72 11.66 5.39
CA PRO A 307 -14.42 12.35 5.49
C PRO A 307 -14.14 12.86 6.90
N LEU A 308 -15.17 13.35 7.59
CA LEU A 308 -15.03 13.85 8.95
C LEU A 308 -14.81 12.71 9.95
N ALA A 309 -15.44 11.55 9.76
CA ALA A 309 -15.17 10.35 10.55
C ALA A 309 -13.71 9.87 10.37
N GLN A 310 -13.21 9.88 9.13
CA GLN A 310 -11.80 9.57 8.82
C GLN A 310 -10.83 10.54 9.53
N GLU A 311 -11.12 11.84 9.55
CA GLU A 311 -10.29 12.85 10.22
C GLU A 311 -10.16 12.59 11.74
N VAL A 312 -11.27 12.27 12.42
CA VAL A 312 -11.25 12.05 13.88
C VAL A 312 -10.62 10.72 14.23
N ILE A 313 -10.84 9.70 13.42
CA ILE A 313 -10.12 8.43 13.51
C ILE A 313 -8.61 8.67 13.40
N ALA A 314 -8.18 9.51 12.45
CA ALA A 314 -6.77 9.86 12.27
C ALA A 314 -6.19 10.62 13.48
N GLN A 315 -6.94 11.56 14.06
CA GLN A 315 -6.56 12.28 15.28
C GLN A 315 -6.39 11.34 16.48
N LEU A 316 -7.34 10.42 16.71
CA LEU A 316 -7.29 9.47 17.82
C LEU A 316 -6.14 8.47 17.73
N LYS A 317 -5.65 8.18 16.52
CA LYS A 317 -4.43 7.38 16.32
C LYS A 317 -3.17 8.13 16.73
N ASN A 318 -3.09 9.43 16.42
CA ASN A 318 -1.94 10.26 16.78
C ASN A 318 -1.84 10.46 18.30
N ASP A 319 -2.97 10.63 18.99
CA ASP A 319 -3.00 10.75 20.46
C ASP A 319 -2.63 9.43 21.17
N ALA A 320 -2.92 8.28 20.55
CA ALA A 320 -2.56 6.97 21.09
C ALA A 320 -1.06 6.67 20.97
N SER A 321 -0.36 7.19 19.95
CA SER A 321 1.11 7.09 19.86
C SER A 321 1.83 7.92 20.92
N ASP A 322 1.29 9.10 21.28
CA ASP A 322 1.92 10.04 22.22
C ASP A 322 1.83 9.61 23.70
N THR A 323 0.93 8.68 24.03
CA THR A 323 0.77 8.18 25.41
C THR A 323 1.68 7.00 25.74
N SER A 324 2.45 6.48 24.78
CA SER A 324 3.39 5.37 24.97
C SER A 324 4.78 5.79 25.45
N THR A 325 5.11 7.08 25.43
CA THR A 325 6.45 7.63 25.77
C THR A 325 6.63 8.05 27.24
N THR A 326 5.61 7.92 28.09
CA THR A 326 5.65 8.39 29.49
C THR A 326 5.60 7.24 30.50
N SER A 327 6.60 6.37 30.49
CA SER A 327 6.88 5.51 31.66
C SER A 327 8.38 5.25 31.83
N GLN A 328 9.11 6.26 32.29
CA GLN A 328 10.37 5.99 33.01
C GLN A 328 10.04 5.69 34.48
N PRO A 329 10.52 4.57 35.05
CA PRO A 329 10.35 4.31 36.46
C PRO A 329 11.29 5.22 37.27
N GLU A 330 10.75 5.86 38.30
CA GLU A 330 11.51 6.58 39.32
C GLU A 330 12.57 5.66 39.93
N ASN A 331 13.84 5.99 39.69
CA ASN A 331 14.98 5.36 40.32
C ASN A 331 15.04 5.81 41.79
N THR A 332 14.43 5.04 42.68
CA THR A 332 14.61 5.18 44.12
C THR A 332 15.99 4.63 44.49
N GLY A 333 16.92 5.57 44.71
CA GLY A 333 18.26 5.27 45.17
C GLY A 333 18.27 4.51 46.50
N LEU A 334 19.14 3.50 46.58
CA LEU A 334 19.59 2.94 47.84
C LEU A 334 21.11 2.87 47.84
N GLN A 335 21.68 3.74 48.67
CA GLN A 335 23.04 3.69 49.15
C GLN A 335 23.32 2.35 49.84
N LYS A 336 24.42 1.69 49.46
CA LYS A 336 25.49 1.22 50.35
C LYS A 336 26.66 0.71 49.53
#